data_AF-A0A5B2WIG9-F1
#
_entry.id   AF-A0A5B2WIG9-F1
#
_cell.length_a   1.000
_cell.length_b   1.000
_cell.length_c   1.000
_cell.angle_alpha   90.00
_cell.angle_beta   90.00
_cell.angle_gamma   90.00
#
_symmetry.space_group_name_H-M   'P 1'
#
loop_
_entity.id
_entity.type
_entity.pdbx_description
1 polymer ?
#
loop_
_entity_poly.entity_id
_entity_poly.type
_entity_poly.pdbx_seq_one_letter_code
_entity_poly.pdbx_strand_id
1 'polypeptide(L)'
;MTTLTAREKANGDGGEVRVLVTIDLASDRSAAAGLRELDARQRDLLLRAVRDLVSSDNDSDIVDRVRTVLAEEFPPGEGTPTPVGVVFGSTEWDNGFFPSESGKVLFSDGSVSSSVDFGSVVEESLTEEFGCVGRRFTVTVDLRSGEVDPDSDGDGDLVGGIHNRFQVLGPKGGE
;
A
#
# COMPACT_ATOMS: atom_id res chain seq x y z
N MET A 1 -8.80 -21.57 -23.49
CA MET A 1 -8.42 -21.10 -22.14
C MET A 1 -7.78 -19.74 -22.35
N THR A 2 -8.39 -18.68 -21.80
CA THR A 2 -7.89 -17.31 -21.97
C THR A 2 -6.91 -17.03 -20.84
N THR A 3 -5.66 -16.73 -21.18
CA THR A 3 -4.64 -16.31 -20.20
C THR A 3 -4.54 -14.80 -20.25
N LEU A 4 -4.62 -14.17 -19.08
CA LEU A 4 -4.46 -12.73 -18.91
C LEU A 4 -3.13 -12.47 -18.22
N THR A 5 -2.26 -11.72 -18.87
CA THR A 5 -0.99 -11.27 -18.30
C THR A 5 -0.99 -9.75 -18.33
N ALA A 6 -1.02 -9.14 -17.15
CA ALA A 6 -0.75 -7.72 -16.99
C ALA A 6 0.76 -7.52 -16.85
N ARG A 7 1.34 -6.59 -17.61
CA ARG A 7 2.70 -6.12 -17.39
C ARG A 7 2.68 -4.61 -17.33
N GLU A 8 3.33 -4.09 -16.30
CA GLU A 8 3.66 -2.68 -16.20
C GLU A 8 4.65 -2.32 -17.31
N LYS A 9 4.49 -1.13 -17.90
CA LYS A 9 5.46 -0.56 -18.82
C LYS A 9 5.87 0.80 -18.30
N ALA A 10 7.01 0.85 -17.62
CA ALA A 10 7.62 2.10 -17.18
C ALA A 10 7.78 3.07 -18.37
N ASN A 11 7.07 4.19 -18.33
CA ASN A 11 7.31 5.34 -19.16
C ASN A 11 8.02 6.38 -18.28
N GLY A 12 9.17 6.87 -18.74
CA GLY A 12 10.09 7.70 -17.95
C GLY A 12 9.64 9.13 -17.66
N ASP A 13 8.34 9.38 -17.46
CA ASP A 13 7.84 10.66 -16.94
C ASP A 13 6.50 10.41 -16.24
N GLY A 14 6.43 10.75 -14.95
CA GLY A 14 5.42 10.28 -14.01
C GLY A 14 3.97 10.69 -14.34
N GLY A 15 3.04 9.83 -13.91
CA GLY A 15 1.61 10.14 -13.72
C GLY A 15 0.62 9.19 -14.40
N GLU A 16 1.03 8.42 -15.43
CA GLU A 16 0.12 7.52 -16.14
C GLU A 16 0.62 6.07 -16.09
N VAL A 17 0.05 5.26 -15.20
CA VAL A 17 0.30 3.80 -15.19
C VAL A 17 -0.41 3.18 -16.39
N ARG A 18 0.37 2.79 -17.39
CA ARG A 18 -0.14 2.07 -18.57
C ARG A 18 0.04 0.58 -18.39
N VAL A 19 -1.04 -0.10 -17.98
CA VAL A 19 -1.05 -1.55 -17.88
C VAL A 19 -1.25 -2.17 -19.27
N LEU A 20 -0.22 -2.86 -19.77
CA LEU A 20 -0.34 -3.66 -20.98
C LEU A 20 -0.99 -4.99 -20.61
N VAL A 21 -2.27 -5.11 -20.91
CA VAL A 21 -3.03 -6.35 -20.76
C VAL A 21 -2.86 -7.17 -22.04
N THR A 22 -2.11 -8.26 -21.97
CA THR A 22 -2.03 -9.20 -23.09
C THR A 22 -3.15 -10.23 -22.93
N ILE A 23 -4.11 -10.19 -23.85
CA ILE A 23 -5.18 -11.19 -23.96
C ILE A 23 -4.78 -12.13 -25.10
N ASP A 24 -4.32 -13.32 -24.76
CA ASP A 24 -4.05 -14.35 -25.76
C ASP A 24 -5.37 -14.96 -26.22
N LEU A 25 -5.84 -14.50 -27.37
CA LEU A 25 -7.01 -15.04 -28.04
C LEU A 25 -6.50 -16.09 -29.02
N ALA A 26 -6.97 -17.33 -28.89
CA ALA A 26 -6.63 -18.43 -29.80
C ALA A 26 -7.17 -18.24 -31.25
N SER A 27 -7.45 -17.02 -31.69
CA SER A 27 -8.00 -16.70 -33.01
C SER A 27 -7.43 -15.39 -33.56
N ASP A 28 -7.36 -15.26 -34.89
CA ASP A 28 -6.89 -14.10 -35.69
C ASP A 28 -7.69 -12.78 -35.50
N ARG A 29 -8.36 -12.58 -34.36
CA ARG A 29 -9.15 -11.39 -34.08
C ARG A 29 -8.31 -10.29 -33.47
N SER A 30 -8.61 -9.05 -33.86
CA SER A 30 -8.05 -7.83 -33.26
C SER A 30 -8.33 -7.77 -31.75
N ALA A 31 -7.34 -7.33 -30.96
CA ALA A 31 -7.45 -7.13 -29.51
C ALA A 31 -8.67 -6.28 -29.09
N ALA A 32 -9.06 -5.29 -29.91
CA ALA A 32 -10.23 -4.46 -29.65
C ALA A 32 -11.56 -5.22 -29.74
N ALA A 33 -11.63 -6.29 -30.53
CA ALA A 33 -12.80 -7.17 -30.58
C ALA A 33 -12.85 -8.07 -29.34
N GLY A 34 -11.70 -8.62 -28.91
CA GLY A 34 -11.61 -9.42 -27.70
C GLY A 34 -12.02 -8.68 -26.42
N LEU A 35 -11.66 -7.39 -26.30
CA LEU A 35 -12.08 -6.54 -25.19
C LEU A 35 -13.60 -6.33 -25.12
N ARG A 36 -14.28 -6.21 -26.26
CA ARG A 36 -15.75 -6.07 -26.32
C ARG A 36 -16.48 -7.37 -25.98
N GLU A 37 -15.82 -8.51 -26.22
CA GLU A 37 -16.34 -9.85 -25.95
C GLU A 37 -16.15 -10.29 -24.49
N LEU A 38 -15.41 -9.54 -23.66
CA LEU A 38 -15.30 -9.82 -22.23
C LEU A 38 -16.67 -9.71 -21.57
N ASP A 39 -17.08 -10.77 -20.88
CA ASP A 39 -18.26 -10.75 -20.03
C ASP A 39 -18.02 -9.90 -18.76
N ALA A 40 -19.09 -9.63 -18.00
CA ALA A 40 -19.01 -8.80 -16.80
C ALA A 40 -18.00 -9.33 -15.77
N ARG A 41 -17.94 -10.65 -15.58
CA ARG A 41 -17.02 -11.28 -14.62
C ARG A 41 -15.57 -11.14 -15.06
N GLN A 42 -15.29 -11.29 -16.36
CA GLN A 42 -13.93 -11.14 -16.90
C GLN A 42 -13.46 -9.69 -16.84
N ARG A 43 -14.35 -8.71 -17.05
CA ARG A 43 -14.03 -7.29 -16.85
C ARG A 43 -13.72 -6.99 -15.39
N ASP A 44 -14.51 -7.52 -14.45
CA ASP A 44 -14.25 -7.33 -13.02
C ASP A 44 -12.91 -7.94 -12.59
N LEU A 45 -12.58 -9.15 -13.07
CA LEU A 45 -11.28 -9.77 -12.82
C LEU A 45 -10.13 -8.95 -13.39
N LEU A 46 -10.30 -8.38 -14.58
CA LEU A 46 -9.28 -7.53 -15.20
C LEU A 46 -9.10 -6.21 -14.43
N LEU A 47 -10.19 -5.54 -14.07
CA LEU A 47 -10.16 -4.31 -13.28
C LEU A 47 -9.52 -4.55 -11.91
N ARG A 48 -9.80 -5.69 -11.29
CA ARG A 48 -9.15 -6.11 -10.05
C ARG A 48 -7.65 -6.30 -10.25
N ALA A 49 -7.22 -7.05 -11.26
CA ALA A 49 -5.80 -7.27 -11.52
C ALA A 49 -5.04 -5.97 -11.86
N VAL A 50 -5.69 -5.04 -12.58
CA VAL A 50 -5.12 -3.70 -12.85
C VAL A 50 -5.01 -2.89 -11.56
N ARG A 51 -6.04 -2.92 -10.70
CA ARG A 51 -6.00 -2.24 -9.40
C ARG A 51 -4.91 -2.82 -8.50
N ASP A 52 -4.85 -4.15 -8.38
CA ASP A 52 -3.83 -4.83 -7.57
C ASP A 52 -2.40 -4.48 -8.05
N LEU A 53 -2.21 -4.31 -9.36
CA LEU A 53 -0.91 -3.89 -9.93
C LEU A 53 -0.59 -2.42 -9.61
N VAL A 54 -1.54 -1.51 -9.84
CA VAL A 54 -1.34 -0.07 -9.55
C VAL A 54 -1.10 0.16 -8.07
N SER A 55 -1.86 -0.49 -7.19
CA SER A 55 -1.65 -0.41 -5.74
C SER A 55 -0.28 -0.97 -5.34
N SER A 56 0.20 -2.05 -5.98
CA SER A 56 1.54 -2.59 -5.69
C SER A 56 2.68 -1.62 -6.02
N ASP A 57 2.56 -0.85 -7.11
CA ASP A 57 3.58 0.13 -7.48
C ASP A 57 3.54 1.33 -6.52
N ASN A 58 2.34 1.84 -6.21
CA ASN A 58 2.14 2.92 -5.23
C ASN A 58 2.63 2.53 -3.83
N ASP A 59 2.35 1.30 -3.39
CA ASP A 59 2.82 0.76 -2.12
C ASP A 59 4.35 0.77 -2.04
N SER A 60 5.02 0.37 -3.13
CA SER A 60 6.49 0.36 -3.17
C SER A 60 7.08 1.77 -3.04
N ASP A 61 6.48 2.76 -3.70
CA ASP A 61 6.89 4.16 -3.61
C ASP A 61 6.66 4.74 -2.20
N ILE A 62 5.52 4.43 -1.59
CA ILE A 62 5.20 4.83 -0.20
C ILE A 62 6.21 4.22 0.76
N VAL A 63 6.48 2.92 0.63
CA VAL A 63 7.41 2.18 1.49
C VAL A 63 8.82 2.74 1.37
N ASP A 64 9.29 3.05 0.17
CA ASP A 64 10.63 3.59 -0.04
C ASP A 64 10.77 5.00 0.54
N ARG A 65 9.75 5.86 0.40
CA ARG A 65 9.72 7.18 1.06
C ARG A 65 9.76 7.05 2.59
N VAL A 66 8.95 6.15 3.15
CA VAL A 66 8.94 5.86 4.59
C VAL A 66 10.32 5.39 5.06
N ARG A 67 10.96 4.47 4.32
CA ARG A 67 12.32 3.99 4.63
C ARG A 67 13.35 5.12 4.61
N THR A 68 13.27 6.04 3.66
CA THR A 68 14.16 7.20 3.58
C THR A 68 14.06 8.04 4.85
N VAL A 69 12.85 8.44 5.24
CA VAL A 69 12.63 9.23 6.47
C VAL A 69 13.15 8.48 7.70
N LEU A 70 12.87 7.17 7.80
CA LEU A 70 13.32 6.37 8.95
C LEU A 70 14.84 6.23 9.02
N ALA A 71 15.54 6.17 7.89
CA ALA A 71 16.99 6.10 7.88
C ALA A 71 17.64 7.41 8.36
N GLU A 72 16.96 8.54 8.17
CA GLU A 72 17.39 9.85 8.66
C GLU A 72 17.07 10.03 10.15
N GLU A 73 15.85 9.69 10.58
CA GLU A 73 15.38 9.82 11.96
C GLU A 73 15.99 8.78 12.92
N PHE A 74 16.21 7.56 12.42
CA PHE A 74 16.75 6.43 13.17
C PHE A 74 17.96 5.83 12.45
N PRO A 75 19.10 6.55 12.41
CA PRO A 75 20.27 6.10 11.69
C PRO A 75 20.76 4.74 12.25
N PRO A 76 21.19 3.82 11.37
CA PRO A 76 21.63 2.50 11.79
C PRO A 76 22.82 2.61 12.73
N GLY A 77 22.70 1.99 13.91
CA GLY A 77 23.71 2.00 14.96
C GLY A 77 23.73 0.68 15.70
N GLU A 78 24.85 0.41 16.39
CA GLU A 78 24.97 -0.79 17.21
C GLU A 78 23.95 -0.74 18.36
N GLY A 79 23.05 -1.73 18.40
CA GLY A 79 21.98 -1.80 19.39
C GLY A 79 20.73 -0.97 19.07
N THR A 80 20.69 -0.24 17.95
CA THR A 80 19.47 0.45 17.50
C THR A 80 18.49 -0.60 16.95
N PRO A 81 17.25 -0.69 17.50
CA PRO A 81 16.28 -1.65 17.01
C PRO A 81 15.81 -1.23 15.60
N THR A 82 15.56 -2.21 14.75
CA THR A 82 15.21 -1.98 13.33
C THR A 82 13.74 -1.59 13.23
N PRO A 83 13.36 -0.51 12.51
CA PRO A 83 11.96 -0.26 12.15
C PRO A 83 11.37 -1.42 11.36
N VAL A 84 10.18 -1.87 11.72
CA VAL A 84 9.49 -3.00 11.05
C VAL A 84 8.11 -2.62 10.53
N GLY A 85 7.56 -1.50 10.99
CA GLY A 85 6.28 -0.99 10.49
C GLY A 85 6.04 0.45 10.91
N VAL A 86 5.14 1.12 10.20
CA VAL A 86 4.66 2.46 10.53
C VAL A 86 3.14 2.48 10.51
N VAL A 87 2.52 3.20 11.45
CA VAL A 87 1.09 3.44 11.44
C VAL A 87 0.80 4.93 11.43
N PHE A 88 0.07 5.33 10.39
CA PHE A 88 -0.46 6.66 10.20
C PHE A 88 -1.87 6.70 10.77
N GLY A 89 -2.13 7.67 11.63
CA GLY A 89 -3.50 8.01 12.02
C GLY A 89 -4.22 8.74 10.89
N SER A 90 -5.45 9.16 11.17
CA SER A 90 -6.20 10.04 10.28
C SER A 90 -6.52 11.38 10.94
N THR A 91 -6.40 12.47 10.20
CA THR A 91 -6.80 13.83 10.60
C THR A 91 -8.15 14.19 9.98
N GLU A 92 -9.02 14.84 10.75
CA GLU A 92 -10.32 15.31 10.26
C GLU A 92 -10.17 16.58 9.41
N TRP A 93 -10.86 16.63 8.28
CA TRP A 93 -11.02 17.77 7.39
C TRP A 93 -12.50 17.93 7.00
N ASP A 94 -12.85 19.06 6.39
CA ASP A 94 -14.23 19.46 6.01
C ASP A 94 -15.13 18.35 5.42
N ASN A 95 -14.57 17.36 4.71
CA ASN A 95 -15.33 16.31 4.02
C ASN A 95 -15.06 14.88 4.53
N GLY A 96 -14.35 14.73 5.66
CA GLY A 96 -14.05 13.44 6.27
C GLY A 96 -12.63 13.37 6.83
N PHE A 97 -12.05 12.18 6.83
CA PHE A 97 -10.75 11.91 7.41
C PHE A 97 -9.74 11.59 6.31
N PHE A 98 -8.54 12.14 6.43
CA PHE A 98 -7.39 11.89 5.57
C PHE A 98 -6.24 11.29 6.40
N PRO A 99 -5.33 10.52 5.80
CA PRO A 99 -4.11 10.07 6.49
C PRO A 99 -3.34 11.28 7.06
N SER A 100 -2.73 11.12 8.24
CA SER A 100 -1.88 12.16 8.83
C SER A 100 -0.47 12.13 8.20
N GLU A 101 0.17 13.30 8.09
CA GLU A 101 1.60 13.43 7.77
C GLU A 101 2.52 12.77 8.81
N SER A 102 2.01 12.48 10.02
CA SER A 102 2.79 11.89 11.10
C SER A 102 2.32 10.47 11.44
N GLY A 103 3.28 9.61 11.80
CA GLY A 103 3.05 8.21 12.11
C GLY A 103 3.86 7.72 13.30
N LYS A 104 3.45 6.58 13.86
CA LYS A 104 4.22 5.86 14.90
C LYS A 104 4.98 4.70 14.28
N VAL A 105 6.22 4.50 14.70
CA VAL A 105 7.10 3.44 14.21
C VAL A 105 7.11 2.29 15.19
N LEU A 106 6.85 1.08 14.70
CA LEU A 106 7.09 -0.17 15.44
C LEU A 106 8.50 -0.65 15.14
N PHE A 107 9.25 -0.98 16.18
CA PHE A 107 10.58 -1.54 16.06
C PHE A 107 10.61 -3.06 16.29
N SER A 108 11.70 -3.71 15.87
CA SER A 108 11.88 -5.15 15.93
C SER A 108 11.93 -5.74 17.35
N ASP A 109 12.22 -4.92 18.35
CA ASP A 109 12.17 -5.29 19.78
C ASP A 109 10.76 -5.13 20.39
N GLY A 110 9.78 -4.70 19.59
CA GLY A 110 8.41 -4.44 20.01
C GLY A 110 8.19 -3.06 20.64
N SER A 111 9.22 -2.22 20.72
CA SER A 111 9.05 -0.83 21.14
C SER A 111 8.35 0.00 20.06
N VAL A 112 7.70 1.08 20.49
CA VAL A 112 6.99 2.02 19.60
C VAL A 112 7.54 3.42 19.81
N SER A 113 7.83 4.14 18.73
CA SER A 113 8.32 5.51 18.78
C SER A 113 7.25 6.50 19.26
N SER A 114 7.69 7.70 19.62
CA SER A 114 6.84 8.90 19.54
C SER A 114 6.39 9.15 18.09
N SER A 115 5.45 10.07 17.88
CA SER A 115 5.06 10.47 16.51
C SER A 115 6.28 10.99 15.75
N VAL A 116 6.48 10.46 14.54
CA VAL A 116 7.50 10.87 13.58
C VAL A 116 6.79 11.59 12.44
N ASP A 117 7.36 12.70 12.00
CA ASP A 117 6.88 13.45 10.86
C ASP A 117 7.47 12.86 9.57
N PHE A 118 6.62 12.41 8.66
CA PHE A 118 7.00 11.88 7.36
C PHE A 118 6.85 12.91 6.22
N GLY A 119 6.38 14.10 6.55
CA GLY A 119 6.13 15.20 5.64
C GLY A 119 4.93 15.00 4.73
N SER A 120 4.56 16.09 4.05
CA SER A 120 3.40 16.13 3.14
C SER A 120 3.54 15.17 1.96
N VAL A 121 4.76 14.79 1.58
CA VAL A 121 5.03 13.89 0.44
C VAL A 121 4.52 12.47 0.72
N VAL A 122 4.56 12.00 1.96
CA VAL A 122 3.96 10.71 2.35
C VAL A 122 2.46 10.86 2.55
N GLU A 123 2.00 11.97 3.15
CA GLU A 123 0.57 12.28 3.28
C GLU A 123 -0.15 12.32 1.93
N GLU A 124 0.44 13.00 0.93
CA GLU A 124 -0.09 13.15 -0.42
C GLU A 124 -0.24 11.78 -1.08
N SER A 125 0.78 10.92 -1.03
CA SER A 125 0.68 9.57 -1.61
C SER A 125 -0.36 8.69 -0.92
N LEU A 126 -0.43 8.73 0.41
CA LEU A 126 -1.46 8.01 1.16
C LEU A 126 -2.87 8.55 0.84
N THR A 127 -2.99 9.86 0.65
CA THR A 127 -4.26 10.52 0.28
C THR A 127 -4.67 10.19 -1.15
N GLU A 128 -3.72 10.12 -2.08
CA GLU A 128 -3.98 9.70 -3.47
C GLU A 128 -4.48 8.25 -3.53
N GLU A 129 -3.90 7.35 -2.73
CA GLU A 129 -4.27 5.93 -2.70
C GLU A 129 -5.62 5.71 -1.99
N PHE A 130 -5.82 6.29 -0.80
CA PHE A 130 -6.96 5.96 0.06
C PHE A 130 -8.09 7.00 0.05
N GLY A 131 -7.79 8.22 -0.39
CA GLY A 131 -8.75 9.32 -0.45
C GLY A 131 -9.30 9.74 0.91
N CYS A 132 -10.46 10.39 0.87
CA CYS A 132 -11.20 10.81 2.05
C CYS A 132 -12.12 9.69 2.55
N VAL A 133 -12.05 9.39 3.84
CA VAL A 133 -12.91 8.39 4.49
C VAL A 133 -13.89 9.08 5.45
N GLY A 134 -15.17 8.68 5.44
CA GLY A 134 -16.20 9.29 6.30
C GLY A 134 -16.08 8.99 7.81
N ARG A 135 -15.01 8.30 8.23
CA ARG A 135 -14.73 7.92 9.63
C ARG A 135 -13.22 7.91 9.86
N ARG A 136 -12.81 7.97 11.13
CA ARG A 136 -11.40 7.73 11.51
C ARG A 136 -10.94 6.36 11.04
N PHE A 137 -9.71 6.31 10.57
CA PHE A 137 -9.05 5.09 10.14
C PHE A 137 -7.55 5.22 10.38
N THR A 138 -6.83 4.16 10.08
CA THR A 138 -5.37 4.18 10.13
C THR A 138 -4.82 3.53 8.88
N VAL A 139 -3.62 3.92 8.47
CA VAL A 139 -2.89 3.22 7.42
C VAL A 139 -1.67 2.57 8.05
N THR A 140 -1.51 1.27 7.83
CA THR A 140 -0.32 0.52 8.23
C THR A 140 0.60 0.34 7.04
N VAL A 141 1.88 0.62 7.21
CA VAL A 141 2.94 0.28 6.28
C VAL A 141 3.78 -0.82 6.92
N ASP A 142 3.76 -2.03 6.37
CA ASP A 142 4.63 -3.12 6.80
C ASP A 142 5.95 -3.04 6.02
N LEU A 143 7.05 -2.74 6.71
CA LEU A 143 8.35 -2.55 6.06
C LEU A 143 9.04 -3.86 5.66
N ARG A 144 8.54 -5.01 6.17
CA ARG A 144 9.04 -6.35 5.86
C ARG A 144 8.40 -6.89 4.59
N SER A 145 7.08 -6.81 4.47
CA SER A 145 6.35 -7.23 3.27
C SER A 145 6.33 -6.17 2.18
N GLY A 146 6.45 -4.89 2.55
CA GLY A 146 6.27 -3.77 1.64
C GLY A 146 4.80 -3.48 1.33
N GLU A 147 3.87 -3.99 2.14
CA GLU A 147 2.44 -3.79 1.95
C GLU A 147 1.95 -2.54 2.68
N VAL A 148 1.01 -1.81 2.06
CA VAL A 148 0.30 -0.69 2.68
C VAL A 148 -1.18 -1.05 2.81
N ASP A 149 -1.71 -0.99 4.03
CA ASP A 149 -3.06 -1.48 4.32
C ASP A 149 -3.85 -0.49 5.19
N PRO A 150 -4.99 0.05 4.69
CA PRO A 150 -5.89 0.88 5.48
C PRO A 150 -6.68 -0.01 6.46
N ASP A 151 -6.34 0.07 7.75
CA ASP A 151 -7.20 -0.51 8.78
C ASP A 151 -8.42 0.37 9.02
N SER A 152 -9.57 -0.20 8.69
CA SER A 152 -10.87 0.45 8.82
C SER A 152 -11.59 0.10 10.12
N ASP A 153 -11.06 -0.84 10.92
CA ASP A 153 -11.65 -1.32 12.18
C ASP A 153 -11.22 -0.45 13.39
N GLY A 154 -10.91 0.82 13.12
CA GLY A 154 -10.32 1.78 14.04
C GLY A 154 -11.08 1.97 15.36
N ASP A 155 -10.76 1.12 16.34
CA ASP A 155 -11.07 1.35 17.76
C ASP A 155 -10.05 2.30 18.43
N GLY A 156 -9.11 2.87 17.68
CA GLY A 156 -8.19 3.89 18.16
C GLY A 156 -7.07 3.36 19.08
N ASP A 157 -7.05 2.07 19.39
CA ASP A 157 -5.89 1.42 20.00
C ASP A 157 -4.85 1.11 18.92
N LEU A 158 -4.13 2.16 18.52
CA LEU A 158 -3.05 2.09 17.53
C LEU A 158 -2.03 1.01 17.91
N VAL A 159 -1.75 0.84 19.20
CA VAL A 159 -0.73 -0.12 19.66
C VAL A 159 -1.29 -1.53 19.67
N GLY A 160 -2.51 -1.76 20.17
CA GLY A 160 -3.17 -3.06 20.11
C GLY A 160 -3.38 -3.58 18.67
N GLY A 161 -3.76 -2.69 17.74
CA GLY A 161 -3.90 -3.00 16.31
C GLY A 161 -2.56 -3.34 15.65
N ILE A 162 -1.52 -2.53 15.92
CA ILE A 162 -0.13 -2.79 15.47
C ILE A 162 0.33 -4.18 15.96
N HIS A 163 0.27 -4.44 17.27
CA HIS A 163 0.80 -5.69 17.81
C HIS A 163 0.03 -6.91 17.27
N ASN A 164 -1.30 -6.83 17.13
CA ASN A 164 -2.08 -7.92 16.55
C ASN A 164 -1.75 -8.15 15.07
N ARG A 165 -1.63 -7.09 14.26
CA ARG A 165 -1.38 -7.20 12.81
C ARG A 165 0.02 -7.74 12.52
N PHE A 166 1.05 -7.20 13.20
CA PHE A 166 2.43 -7.65 13.02
C PHE A 166 2.73 -9.03 13.68
N GLN A 167 1.92 -9.49 14.65
CA GLN A 167 1.99 -10.86 15.15
C GLN A 167 1.38 -11.87 14.17
N VAL A 168 0.29 -11.52 13.47
CA VAL A 168 -0.36 -12.39 12.48
C VAL A 168 0.51 -12.61 11.24
N LEU A 169 1.36 -11.63 10.89
CA LEU A 169 2.29 -11.68 9.76
C LEU A 169 3.68 -12.25 10.09
N GLY A 170 3.92 -12.66 11.35
CA GLY A 170 5.11 -13.45 11.69
C GLY A 170 5.13 -14.78 10.92
N PRO A 171 6.31 -15.37 10.64
CA PRO A 171 6.37 -16.65 9.94
C PRO A 171 5.51 -17.65 10.69
N LYS A 172 4.44 -18.15 10.04
CA LYS A 172 3.69 -19.28 10.56
C LYS A 172 4.72 -20.37 10.83
N GLY A 173 4.95 -20.66 12.11
CA GLY A 173 5.83 -21.75 12.51
C GLY A 173 5.41 -22.99 11.73
N GLY A 174 6.31 -23.45 10.86
CA GLY A 174 6.19 -24.77 10.28
C GLY A 174 6.42 -25.76 11.41
N GLU A 175 5.33 -26.33 11.91
CA GLU A 175 5.34 -27.67 12.50
C GLU A 175 5.37 -28.73 11.40
#